data_AF-A0A349E7T5-F1
#
_entry.id   AF-A0A349E7T5-F1
#
_cell.length_a   1.000
_cell.length_b   1.000
_cell.length_c   1.000
_cell.angle_alpha   90.00
_cell.angle_beta   90.00
_cell.angle_gamma   90.00
#
_symmetry.space_group_name_H-M   'P 1'
#
loop_
_entity.id
_entity.type
_entity.pdbx_description
1 polymer ?
#
loop_
_entity_poly.entity_id
_entity_poly.type
_entity_poly.pdbx_seq_one_letter_code
_entity_poly.pdbx_strand_id
1 'polypeptide(L)'
;MSSERPEHQRFALKNLILESSANGISEFDIGLEVVSLSEATVQIIKYREFNANGASNENGEPPHCSGKFETTTGVYTDIMQTGTSVLDTTWSLIDPASMILKLDGYKELTAN
;
A
#
# COMPACT_ATOMS: atom_id res chain seq x y z
N MET A 1 -11.84 24.84 16.31
CA MET A 1 -10.71 24.32 15.52
C MET A 1 -10.63 22.84 15.77
N SER A 2 -11.22 22.04 14.87
CA SER A 2 -11.15 20.58 14.97
C SER A 2 -9.79 20.16 14.42
N SER A 3 -8.97 19.51 15.26
CA SER A 3 -7.73 18.88 14.83
C SER A 3 -8.13 17.68 13.98
N GLU A 4 -8.12 17.86 12.66
CA GLU A 4 -8.22 16.74 11.72
C GLU A 4 -7.02 15.83 11.98
N ARG A 5 -7.30 14.66 12.57
CA ARG A 5 -6.32 13.58 12.64
C ARG A 5 -5.95 13.25 11.19
N PRO A 6 -4.66 13.19 10.81
CA PRO A 6 -4.29 12.80 9.46
C PRO A 6 -4.92 11.43 9.20
N GLU A 7 -5.81 11.35 8.21
CA GLU A 7 -6.35 10.08 7.77
C GLU A 7 -5.16 9.19 7.42
N HIS A 8 -5.00 8.11 8.17
CA HIS A 8 -4.11 7.04 7.75
C HIS A 8 -4.67 6.52 6.44
N GLN A 9 -4.04 6.92 5.34
CA GLN A 9 -4.36 6.43 4.02
C GLN A 9 -4.20 4.92 4.06
N ARG A 10 -5.31 4.21 3.86
CA ARG A 10 -5.34 2.75 3.84
C ARG A 10 -4.90 2.32 2.46
N PHE A 11 -3.75 1.66 2.38
CA PHE A 11 -3.21 1.15 1.13
C PHE A 11 -3.54 -0.34 1.01
N ALA A 12 -3.85 -0.79 -0.19
CA ALA A 12 -4.21 -2.18 -0.42
C ALA A 12 -3.25 -2.79 -1.44
N LEU A 13 -2.63 -3.90 -1.06
CA LEU A 13 -1.72 -4.68 -1.89
C LEU A 13 -2.45 -5.83 -2.56
N LYS A 14 -2.20 -6.00 -3.86
CA LYS A 14 -2.34 -7.30 -4.50
C LYS A 14 -1.08 -8.12 -4.27
N ASN A 15 -1.27 -9.34 -3.76
CA ASN A 15 -0.29 -10.42 -3.64
C ASN A 15 0.86 -10.21 -2.65
N LEU A 16 0.56 -9.79 -1.40
CA LEU A 16 1.56 -9.85 -0.33
C LEU A 16 1.71 -11.31 0.15
N ILE A 17 2.74 -12.02 -0.30
CA ILE A 17 3.07 -13.36 0.22
C ILE A 17 3.92 -13.20 1.47
N LEU A 18 3.28 -13.24 2.63
CA LEU A 18 3.94 -13.59 3.90
C LEU A 18 3.75 -15.08 4.09
N GLU A 19 4.83 -15.86 4.00
CA GLU A 19 4.85 -17.32 4.15
C GLU A 19 3.59 -18.01 3.59
N SER A 20 3.56 -18.14 2.26
CA SER A 20 2.80 -19.18 1.53
C SER A 20 1.28 -19.19 1.75
N SER A 21 0.54 -18.46 0.90
CA SER A 21 -0.83 -18.82 0.50
C SER A 21 -1.81 -19.15 1.64
N ALA A 22 -2.01 -18.22 2.57
CA ALA A 22 -3.13 -18.33 3.50
C ALA A 22 -4.47 -18.28 2.70
N ASN A 23 -5.09 -19.44 2.50
CA ASN A 23 -6.51 -19.61 2.13
C ASN A 23 -7.00 -19.00 0.80
N GLY A 24 -6.13 -18.75 -0.18
CA GLY A 24 -6.54 -18.19 -1.49
C GLY A 24 -6.79 -16.68 -1.48
N ILE A 25 -6.36 -15.99 -0.41
CA ILE A 25 -6.44 -14.53 -0.29
C ILE A 25 -5.29 -13.90 -1.08
N SER A 26 -5.63 -13.13 -2.12
CA SER A 26 -4.66 -12.44 -2.98
C SER A 26 -4.60 -10.94 -2.74
N GLU A 27 -5.42 -10.38 -1.85
CA GLU A 27 -5.51 -8.93 -1.61
C GLU A 27 -5.47 -8.63 -0.12
N PHE A 28 -4.62 -7.68 0.28
CA PHE A 28 -4.38 -7.33 1.68
C PHE A 28 -4.45 -5.82 1.90
N ASP A 29 -5.19 -5.39 2.92
CA ASP A 29 -5.05 -4.06 3.51
C ASP A 29 -3.71 -4.00 4.26
N ILE A 30 -2.86 -3.02 3.95
CA ILE A 30 -1.62 -2.79 4.68
C ILE A 30 -1.60 -1.45 5.41
N GLY A 31 -0.90 -1.43 6.54
CA GLY A 31 -0.52 -0.21 7.23
C GLY A 31 0.96 0.07 7.00
N LEU A 32 1.28 1.28 6.54
CA LEU A 32 2.64 1.76 6.38
C LEU A 32 2.98 2.76 7.49
N GLU A 33 4.19 2.67 8.04
CA GLU A 33 4.76 3.64 8.97
C GLU A 33 6.08 4.18 8.42
N VAL A 34 6.31 5.48 8.55
CA VAL A 34 7.56 6.10 8.10
C VAL A 34 8.70 5.70 9.04
N VAL A 35 9.73 5.08 8.48
CA VAL A 35 10.97 4.73 9.22
C VAL A 35 11.97 5.87 9.13
N SER A 36 12.17 6.42 7.92
CA SER A 36 13.07 7.55 7.70
C SER A 36 12.61 8.41 6.54
N LEU A 37 12.46 9.72 6.80
CA LEU A 37 12.15 10.70 5.75
C LEU A 37 13.37 10.99 4.86
N SER A 38 14.58 11.04 5.43
CA SER A 38 15.80 11.35 4.67
C SER A 38 16.20 10.22 3.72
N GLU A 39 15.83 8.98 4.05
CA GLU A 39 16.10 7.80 3.24
C GLU A 39 14.89 7.33 2.44
N ALA A 40 13.74 7.99 2.62
CA ALA A 40 12.45 7.63 2.04
C ALA A 40 12.08 6.15 2.29
N THR A 41 12.16 5.72 3.55
CA THR A 41 11.85 4.35 3.95
C THR A 41 10.57 4.27 4.78
N VAL A 42 9.81 3.21 4.54
CA VAL A 42 8.57 2.89 5.26
C VAL A 42 8.59 1.41 5.68
N GLN A 43 7.88 1.09 6.75
CA GLN A 43 7.70 -0.26 7.24
C GLN A 43 6.25 -0.70 7.05
N ILE A 44 6.06 -1.94 6.58
CA ILE A 44 4.74 -2.59 6.67
C ILE A 44 4.54 -3.05 8.11
N ILE A 45 3.70 -2.33 8.86
CA ILE A 45 3.44 -2.60 10.29
C ILE A 45 2.18 -3.43 10.53
N LYS A 46 1.29 -3.51 9.53
CA LYS A 46 0.02 -4.24 9.60
C LYS A 46 -0.32 -4.79 8.24
N TYR A 47 -0.89 -5.99 8.22
CA TYR A 47 -1.53 -6.56 7.04
C TYR A 47 -2.75 -7.37 7.50
N ARG A 48 -3.85 -7.30 6.74
CA ARG A 48 -5.06 -8.11 6.94
C ARG A 48 -5.71 -8.36 5.59
N GLU A 49 -6.58 -9.36 5.51
CA GLU A 49 -7.38 -9.60 4.31
C GLU A 49 -8.12 -8.32 3.88
N PHE A 50 -7.95 -7.95 2.61
CA PHE A 50 -8.60 -6.79 2.03
C PHE A 50 -10.11 -7.01 1.96
N ASN A 51 -10.88 -6.00 2.39
CA ASN A 51 -12.34 -5.98 2.29
C ASN A 51 -13.05 -7.26 2.81
N ALA A 52 -12.52 -7.92 3.85
CA ALA A 52 -13.07 -9.17 4.39
C ALA A 52 -14.55 -9.07 4.86
N ASN A 53 -15.03 -7.85 5.13
CA ASN A 53 -16.42 -7.56 5.48
C ASN A 53 -17.34 -7.33 4.27
N GLY A 54 -16.82 -7.41 3.04
CA GLY A 54 -17.61 -7.23 1.82
C GLY A 54 -18.22 -5.84 1.68
N ALA A 55 -17.48 -4.80 2.08
CA ALA A 55 -17.94 -3.42 1.91
C ALA A 55 -18.00 -3.04 0.42
N SER A 56 -18.96 -2.18 0.10
CA SER A 56 -19.17 -1.60 -1.24
C SER A 56 -19.46 -0.10 -1.13
N ASN A 57 -19.25 0.63 -2.23
CA ASN A 57 -19.68 2.02 -2.35
C ASN A 57 -21.21 2.13 -2.58
N GLU A 58 -21.70 3.36 -2.78
CA GLU A 58 -23.12 3.65 -3.05
C GLU A 58 -23.68 2.99 -4.33
N ASN A 59 -22.81 2.60 -5.26
CA ASN A 59 -23.15 1.90 -6.49
C ASN A 59 -23.08 0.36 -6.35
N GLY A 60 -22.75 -0.15 -5.16
CA GLY A 60 -22.56 -1.58 -4.91
C GLY A 60 -21.21 -2.13 -5.36
N GLU A 61 -20.28 -1.27 -5.79
CA GLU A 61 -18.96 -1.69 -6.26
C GLU A 61 -18.00 -1.90 -5.08
N PRO A 62 -17.26 -3.02 -5.04
CA PRO A 62 -16.26 -3.23 -4.01
C PRO A 62 -15.09 -2.23 -4.21
N PRO A 63 -14.38 -1.87 -3.14
CA PRO A 63 -13.15 -1.10 -3.27
C PRO A 63 -12.12 -1.88 -4.11
N HIS A 64 -11.27 -1.15 -4.82
CA HIS A 64 -10.22 -1.72 -5.66
C HIS A 64 -8.84 -1.51 -5.02
N CYS A 65 -7.96 -2.51 -5.15
CA CYS A 65 -6.55 -2.34 -4.76
C CYS A 65 -5.77 -1.62 -5.86
N SER A 66 -4.99 -0.62 -5.46
CA SER A 66 -4.06 0.13 -6.32
C SER A 66 -2.64 -0.46 -6.31
N GLY A 67 -2.28 -1.18 -5.24
CA GLY A 67 -0.93 -1.69 -5.02
C GLY A 67 -0.70 -3.10 -5.58
N LYS A 68 0.55 -3.40 -5.95
CA LYS A 68 1.03 -4.74 -6.32
C LYS A 68 2.39 -5.01 -5.68
N PHE A 69 2.53 -6.14 -5.00
CA PHE A 69 3.81 -6.62 -4.49
C PHE A 69 4.28 -7.84 -5.27
N GLU A 70 5.47 -7.78 -5.84
CA GLU A 70 6.12 -8.90 -6.51
C GLU A 70 7.16 -9.53 -5.59
N THR A 71 6.81 -10.65 -4.98
CA THR A 71 7.59 -11.28 -3.92
C THR A 71 8.92 -11.85 -4.39
N THR A 72 9.03 -12.20 -5.66
CA THR A 72 10.28 -12.70 -6.26
C THR A 72 11.34 -11.60 -6.37
N THR A 73 10.91 -10.39 -6.71
CA THR A 73 11.81 -9.23 -6.90
C THR A 73 11.86 -8.33 -5.67
N GLY A 74 10.90 -8.46 -4.74
CA GLY A 74 10.74 -7.57 -3.60
C GLY A 74 10.23 -6.19 -3.99
N VAL A 75 9.66 -6.03 -5.19
CA VAL A 75 9.20 -4.74 -5.71
C VAL A 75 7.73 -4.52 -5.36
N TYR A 76 7.45 -3.37 -4.75
CA TYR A 76 6.10 -2.87 -4.51
C TYR A 76 5.82 -1.67 -5.42
N THR A 77 4.71 -1.70 -6.15
CA THR A 77 4.21 -0.56 -6.91
C THR A 77 2.84 -0.14 -6.41
N ASP A 78 2.55 1.17 -6.34
CA ASP A 78 1.23 1.67 -5.94
C ASP A 78 0.88 3.02 -6.56
N ILE A 79 -0.41 3.22 -6.81
CA ILE A 79 -1.01 4.52 -7.13
C ILE A 79 -1.54 5.13 -5.83
N MET A 80 -0.86 6.16 -5.34
CA MET A 80 -1.17 6.82 -4.08
C MET A 80 -1.57 8.27 -4.30
N GLN A 81 -2.65 8.70 -3.64
CA GLN A 81 -2.99 10.11 -3.57
C GLN A 81 -2.21 10.80 -2.45
N THR A 82 -1.66 11.99 -2.69
CA THR A 82 -1.01 12.81 -1.66
C THR A 82 -1.44 14.27 -1.85
N GLY A 83 -2.30 14.74 -0.94
CA GLY A 83 -2.99 16.02 -1.13
C GLY A 83 -3.78 16.03 -2.44
N THR A 84 -3.37 16.89 -3.37
CA THR A 84 -3.98 17.04 -4.70
C THR A 84 -3.32 16.23 -5.80
N SER A 85 -2.19 15.57 -5.52
CA SER A 85 -1.43 14.81 -6.50
C SER A 85 -1.76 13.33 -6.41
N VAL A 86 -1.73 12.64 -7.56
CA VAL A 86 -1.77 11.18 -7.63
C VAL A 86 -0.42 10.71 -8.14
N LEU A 87 0.24 9.82 -7.40
CA LEU A 87 1.58 9.34 -7.69
C LEU A 87 1.56 7.84 -7.96
N ASP A 88 2.13 7.43 -9.08
CA ASP A 88 2.53 6.05 -9.34
C ASP A 88 3.94 5.86 -8.78
N THR A 89 4.09 4.96 -7.81
CA THR A 89 5.30 4.83 -6.98
C THR A 89 5.88 3.43 -7.08
N THR A 90 7.20 3.34 -6.99
CA THR A 90 7.95 2.08 -6.96
C THR A 90 8.83 2.04 -5.72
N TRP A 91 8.79 0.91 -5.02
CA TRP A 91 9.53 0.68 -3.79
C TRP A 91 10.24 -0.68 -3.84
N SER A 92 11.42 -0.74 -3.25
CA SER A 92 12.18 -1.97 -3.06
C SER A 92 12.17 -2.41 -1.62
N LEU A 93 11.92 -3.71 -1.38
CA LEU A 93 12.10 -4.35 -0.07
C LEU A 93 13.60 -4.44 0.25
N ILE A 94 14.06 -3.60 1.19
CA ILE A 94 15.46 -3.52 1.59
C ILE A 94 15.77 -4.33 2.86
N ASP A 95 14.75 -4.60 3.67
CA ASP A 95 14.85 -5.50 4.83
C ASP A 95 13.60 -6.40 4.89
N PRO A 96 13.69 -7.65 4.42
CA PRO A 96 12.58 -8.60 4.48
C PRO A 96 12.17 -9.02 5.89
N ALA A 97 13.10 -9.03 6.86
CA ALA A 97 12.79 -9.46 8.22
C ALA A 97 11.93 -8.40 8.94
N SER A 98 12.22 -7.13 8.68
CA SER A 98 11.50 -6.00 9.25
C SER A 98 10.39 -5.47 8.32
N MET A 99 10.27 -6.00 7.10
CA MET A 99 9.37 -5.52 6.03
C MET A 99 9.56 -4.02 5.71
N ILE A 100 10.82 -3.58 5.60
CA ILE A 100 11.16 -2.19 5.26
C ILE A 100 11.29 -2.04 3.75
N LEU A 101 10.49 -1.12 3.22
CA LEU A 101 10.50 -0.68 1.84
C LEU A 101 11.23 0.65 1.72
N LYS A 102 11.95 0.83 0.63
CA LYS A 102 12.59 2.09 0.25
C LYS A 102 11.99 2.59 -1.06
N LEU A 103 11.67 3.89 -1.13
CA LEU A 103 11.19 4.51 -2.36
C LEU A 103 12.33 4.51 -3.40
N ASP A 104 12.09 3.88 -4.53
CA ASP A 104 13.00 3.92 -5.68
C ASP A 104 12.68 5.09 -6.60
N GLY A 105 11.39 5.42 -6.73
CA GLY A 105 10.94 6.53 -7.55
C GLY A 105 9.43 6.68 -7.58
N TYR A 106 8.99 7.78 -8.17
CA TYR A 106 7.59 8.06 -8.39
C TYR A 106 7.38 8.85 -9.68
N LYS A 107 6.17 8.75 -10.22
CA LYS A 107 5.68 9.53 -11.34
C LYS A 107 4.34 10.14 -10.96
N GLU A 108 4.20 11.45 -11.09
CA GLU A 108 2.90 12.10 -10.93
C GLU A 108 1.99 11.78 -12.13
N LEU A 109 0.76 11.37 -11.83
CA LEU A 109 -0.29 11.11 -12.80
C LEU A 109 -1.15 12.37 -12.93
N THR A 110 -1.06 13.05 -14.07
CA THR A 110 -1.94 14.17 -14.41
C THR A 110 -3.23 13.64 -15.03
N ALA A 111 -4.38 14.13 -14.56
CA ALA A 111 -5.63 13.98 -15.31
C ALA A 111 -5.49 14.73 -16.65
N ASN A 112 -5.80 14.05 -17.77
CA ASN A 112 -5.89 14.68 -19.09
C ASN A 112 -7.18 15.49 -19.22
#